data_AF-D7G6T3-F1
#
_entry.id   AF-D7G6T3-F1
#
_cell.length_a   1.000
_cell.length_b   1.000
_cell.length_c   1.000
_cell.angle_alpha   90.00
_cell.angle_beta   90.00
_cell.angle_gamma   90.00
#
_symmetry.space_group_name_H-M   'P 1'
#
loop_
_entity.id
_entity.type
_entity.pdbx_description
1 polymer ?
#
loop_
_entity_poly.entity_id
_entity_poly.type
_entity_poly.pdbx_seq_one_letter_code
_entity_poly.pdbx_strand_id
1 'polypeptide(L)'
;MADHEAAGLSGACHELAAAAESGWDFSSRWAGLSSRGRSASTAASSEDRDKSTSSMEGEDGEDEEEGGAFRLSATATTSVVPVDLNAFLHRAELNIARLHHALAGHRTNRKQASSSSETAVDPTPPPTMPPLLSLNGIQRRFLSRRRCSMKSWSSMSSTLMEKLARQGELGFGSEEADTTSPTASGGSGGGGLGLESRPLSRKAMLFAAAARARAKAMEQTMWDGRSAFWRDLLLPTGEQSPSVTPACFVPMWAGLPWPVLDDDDDSGIAESADRLGRSVKALRSSGLVQPGGVRTSLEDSGQQWDGRNAWPPLQWMIIQGLRNSASALTPPATAAESAAAITAGAATATAIATQAARQLASEVEEAFLDGALAGWETTGAMMEKYDADEVGKGGGGGEYNLQVGFGWTNGVALDLIAGSSKRPTLL
;
A
#
# COMPACT_ATOMS: atom_id res chain seq x y z
N MET A 1 -34.82 11.24 -27.75
CA MET A 1 -34.93 11.34 -26.28
C MET A 1 -34.59 10.00 -25.63
N ALA A 2 -35.29 8.92 -25.98
CA ALA A 2 -35.00 7.57 -25.47
C ALA A 2 -33.56 7.09 -25.68
N ASP A 3 -32.94 7.36 -26.84
CA ASP A 3 -31.55 6.93 -27.11
C ASP A 3 -30.50 7.68 -26.27
N HIS A 4 -30.74 8.96 -25.96
CA HIS A 4 -29.88 9.75 -25.08
C HIS A 4 -30.01 9.31 -23.62
N GLU A 5 -31.22 8.94 -23.21
CA GLU A 5 -31.51 8.44 -21.87
C GLU A 5 -30.92 7.04 -21.65
N ALA A 6 -31.03 6.14 -22.64
CA ALA A 6 -30.39 4.83 -22.63
C ALA A 6 -28.85 4.90 -22.62
N ALA A 7 -28.27 5.84 -23.40
CA ALA A 7 -26.83 6.08 -23.38
C ALA A 7 -26.35 6.65 -22.02
N GLY A 8 -27.13 7.56 -21.42
CA GLY A 8 -26.86 8.10 -20.08
C GLY A 8 -26.92 7.03 -18.99
N LEU A 9 -27.92 6.15 -19.04
CA LEU A 9 -28.05 5.01 -18.12
C LEU A 9 -26.90 4.00 -18.28
N SER A 10 -26.53 3.67 -19.53
CA SER A 10 -25.40 2.79 -19.80
C SER A 10 -24.07 3.36 -19.27
N GLY A 11 -23.88 4.68 -19.35
CA GLY A 11 -22.72 5.37 -18.78
C GLY A 11 -22.70 5.25 -17.25
N ALA A 12 -23.80 5.59 -16.58
CA ALA A 12 -23.89 5.50 -15.13
C ALA A 12 -23.66 4.07 -14.60
N CYS A 13 -24.23 3.05 -15.25
CA CYS A 13 -23.97 1.65 -14.88
C CYS A 13 -22.50 1.27 -15.02
N HIS A 14 -21.81 1.78 -16.04
CA HIS A 14 -20.37 1.52 -16.22
C HIS A 14 -19.53 2.14 -15.10
N GLU A 15 -19.85 3.37 -14.68
CA GLU A 15 -19.15 4.04 -13.58
C GLU A 15 -19.34 3.33 -12.23
N LEU A 16 -20.55 2.83 -11.96
CA LEU A 16 -20.85 2.05 -10.75
C LEU A 16 -20.12 0.70 -10.77
N ALA A 17 -20.11 0.01 -11.91
CA ALA A 17 -19.38 -1.24 -12.06
C ALA A 17 -17.87 -1.05 -11.88
N ALA A 18 -17.30 0.04 -12.39
CA ALA A 18 -15.90 0.38 -12.18
C ALA A 18 -15.60 0.71 -10.70
N ALA A 19 -16.53 1.37 -9.98
CA ALA A 19 -16.38 1.59 -8.55
C ALA A 19 -16.37 0.26 -7.77
N ALA A 20 -17.22 -0.69 -8.14
CA ALA A 20 -17.18 -2.04 -7.56
C ALA A 20 -15.88 -2.79 -7.89
N GLU A 21 -15.36 -2.67 -9.12
CA GLU A 21 -14.06 -3.27 -9.49
C GLU A 21 -12.89 -2.67 -8.69
N SER A 22 -12.98 -1.40 -8.29
CA SER A 22 -11.98 -0.75 -7.43
C SER A 22 -11.97 -1.30 -5.99
N GLY A 23 -13.07 -1.95 -5.56
CA GLY A 23 -13.31 -2.36 -4.19
C GLY A 23 -13.70 -1.20 -3.25
N TRP A 24 -14.02 -0.02 -3.77
CA TRP A 24 -14.52 1.14 -3.01
C TRP A 24 -15.92 1.56 -3.49
N ASP A 25 -16.86 0.63 -3.47
CA ASP A 25 -18.28 0.81 -3.79
C ASP A 25 -19.10 1.18 -2.55
N PHE A 26 -19.49 2.43 -2.32
CA PHE A 26 -19.12 3.62 -3.06
C PHE A 26 -18.40 4.62 -2.17
N SER A 27 -17.80 5.62 -2.81
CA SER A 27 -17.00 6.65 -2.17
C SER A 27 -17.12 7.98 -2.91
N SER A 28 -17.11 9.07 -2.15
CA SER A 28 -16.93 10.44 -2.60
C SER A 28 -15.61 10.62 -3.36
N ARG A 29 -14.64 9.72 -3.16
CA ARG A 29 -13.38 9.63 -3.93
C ARG A 29 -13.63 9.63 -5.45
N TRP A 30 -14.71 8.99 -5.88
CA TRP A 30 -15.08 8.85 -7.30
C TRP A 30 -15.96 9.98 -7.83
N ALA A 31 -16.29 10.98 -7.01
CA ALA A 31 -17.09 12.12 -7.43
C ALA A 31 -16.42 12.87 -8.60
N GLY A 32 -17.17 13.06 -9.69
CA GLY A 32 -16.69 13.86 -10.83
C GLY A 32 -16.43 15.33 -10.45
N LEU A 33 -15.54 15.98 -11.19
CA LEU A 33 -15.18 17.40 -10.99
C LEU A 33 -16.42 18.32 -10.92
N SER A 34 -17.45 18.05 -11.73
CA SER A 34 -18.68 18.83 -11.76
C SER A 34 -19.54 18.73 -10.50
N SER A 35 -19.39 17.66 -9.70
CA SER A 35 -20.10 17.53 -8.42
C SER A 35 -19.44 18.25 -7.24
N ARG A 36 -18.16 18.63 -7.36
CA ARG A 36 -17.39 19.25 -6.27
C ARG A 36 -17.44 20.79 -6.27
N GLY A 37 -18.11 21.40 -7.24
CA GLY A 37 -18.04 22.84 -7.54
C GLY A 37 -18.97 23.80 -6.78
N ARG A 38 -19.58 23.42 -5.64
CA ARG A 38 -20.51 24.33 -4.93
C ARG A 38 -20.15 24.72 -3.50
N SER A 39 -19.12 24.13 -2.88
CA SER A 39 -18.78 24.43 -1.48
C SER A 39 -17.51 25.28 -1.27
N ALA A 40 -16.74 25.58 -2.32
CA ALA A 40 -15.40 26.17 -2.16
C ALA A 40 -15.30 27.69 -2.38
N SER A 41 -16.41 28.41 -2.64
CA SER A 41 -16.35 29.84 -3.02
C SER A 41 -16.80 30.85 -1.97
N THR A 42 -17.06 30.47 -0.71
CA THR A 42 -17.57 31.42 0.32
C THR A 42 -16.67 31.63 1.55
N ALA A 43 -15.45 31.06 1.58
CA ALA A 43 -14.53 31.26 2.71
C ALA A 43 -13.51 32.41 2.51
N ALA A 44 -13.82 33.42 1.70
CA ALA A 44 -12.92 34.55 1.47
C ALA A 44 -13.67 35.87 1.18
N SER A 45 -14.45 36.38 2.14
CA SER A 45 -14.57 37.82 2.42
C SER A 45 -15.67 38.10 3.46
N SER A 46 -15.29 38.44 4.70
CA SER A 46 -15.86 39.58 5.43
C SER A 46 -15.35 39.59 6.87
N GLU A 47 -14.33 40.43 7.12
CA GLU A 47 -14.14 41.05 8.43
C GLU A 47 -14.85 42.41 8.41
N ASP A 48 -15.40 42.77 9.58
CA ASP A 48 -15.94 44.06 10.02
C ASP A 48 -17.27 44.60 9.42
N ARG A 49 -18.34 44.56 10.24
CA ARG A 49 -18.85 45.77 10.94
C ARG A 49 -20.09 45.53 11.83
N ASP A 50 -19.91 45.94 13.09
CA ASP A 50 -20.79 46.63 14.03
C ASP A 50 -22.23 46.18 14.41
N LYS A 51 -22.40 46.15 15.74
CA LYS A 51 -23.63 46.12 16.54
C LYS A 51 -24.58 47.27 16.23
N SER A 52 -25.88 46.97 16.09
CA SER A 52 -26.95 47.64 16.86
C SER A 52 -28.28 46.91 16.74
N THR A 53 -29.04 46.96 17.83
CA THR A 53 -30.29 46.25 18.13
C THR A 53 -31.54 46.94 17.54
N SER A 54 -32.51 46.18 17.02
CA SER A 54 -33.93 46.28 17.45
C SER A 54 -34.79 45.16 16.89
N SER A 55 -35.68 44.68 17.76
CA SER A 55 -36.76 43.71 17.60
C SER A 55 -37.74 43.96 16.45
N MET A 56 -38.10 42.89 15.73
CA MET A 56 -39.47 42.63 15.25
C MET A 56 -39.58 41.17 14.78
N GLU A 57 -40.59 40.48 15.31
CA GLU A 57 -40.96 39.11 14.98
C GLU A 57 -41.48 39.03 13.53
N GLY A 58 -40.94 38.08 12.77
CA GLY A 58 -41.40 37.69 11.44
C GLY A 58 -41.11 36.21 11.26
N GLU A 59 -42.17 35.42 11.13
CA GLU A 59 -42.14 34.01 10.77
C GLU A 59 -41.65 33.87 9.33
N ASP A 60 -40.41 33.44 9.13
CA ASP A 60 -39.89 33.03 7.83
C ASP A 60 -39.31 31.62 7.97
N GLY A 61 -39.77 30.74 7.07
CA GLY A 61 -39.45 29.32 7.04
C GLY A 61 -37.94 29.07 7.00
N GLU A 62 -37.51 28.17 7.88
CA GLU A 62 -36.19 27.57 7.88
C GLU A 62 -36.03 26.73 6.60
N ASP A 63 -35.67 27.36 5.49
CA ASP A 63 -34.96 26.68 4.42
C ASP A 63 -33.56 26.34 4.99
N GLU A 64 -33.47 25.21 5.67
CA GLU A 64 -32.19 24.60 6.04
C GLU A 64 -31.33 24.52 4.76
N GLU A 65 -30.19 25.22 4.78
CA GLU A 65 -29.13 25.06 3.79
C GLU A 65 -28.61 23.62 3.90
N GLU A 66 -29.25 22.71 3.17
CA GLU A 66 -28.83 21.32 3.03
C GLU A 66 -27.46 21.33 2.33
N GLY A 67 -26.39 21.34 3.15
CA GLY A 67 -25.01 21.29 2.70
C GLY A 67 -24.86 20.19 1.65
N GLY A 68 -24.39 20.56 0.46
CA GLY A 68 -24.51 19.77 -0.76
C GLY A 68 -24.08 18.31 -0.60
N ALA A 69 -25.04 17.43 -0.32
CA ALA A 69 -24.81 16.01 -0.10
C ALA A 69 -24.22 15.35 -1.36
N PHE A 70 -23.24 14.46 -1.17
CA PHE A 70 -22.68 13.66 -2.26
C PHE A 70 -23.79 12.86 -2.96
N ARG A 71 -23.84 12.93 -4.28
CA ARG A 71 -24.78 12.15 -5.10
C ARG A 71 -24.04 11.03 -5.80
N LEU A 72 -24.47 9.79 -5.54
CA LEU A 72 -23.90 8.60 -6.18
C LEU A 72 -23.96 8.65 -7.71
N SER A 73 -24.99 9.30 -8.28
CA SER A 73 -25.11 9.52 -9.73
C SER A 73 -24.02 10.41 -10.33
N ALA A 74 -23.24 11.12 -9.52
CA ALA A 74 -22.10 11.93 -9.98
C ALA A 74 -20.77 11.17 -9.98
N THR A 75 -20.79 9.86 -9.72
CA THR A 75 -19.63 8.97 -9.80
C THR A 75 -19.07 8.98 -11.23
N ALA A 76 -17.75 9.18 -11.34
CA ALA A 76 -17.01 9.19 -12.59
C ALA A 76 -15.68 8.41 -12.43
N THR A 77 -15.77 7.21 -11.85
CA THR A 77 -14.65 6.31 -11.56
C THR A 77 -13.70 6.11 -12.74
N THR A 78 -14.21 5.92 -13.96
CA THR A 78 -13.39 5.65 -15.16
C THR A 78 -12.60 6.87 -15.63
N SER A 79 -12.94 8.06 -15.12
CA SER A 79 -12.20 9.30 -15.32
C SER A 79 -11.08 9.51 -14.29
N VAL A 80 -10.89 8.57 -13.36
CA VAL A 80 -9.86 8.62 -12.31
C VAL A 80 -8.81 7.55 -12.59
N VAL A 81 -7.53 7.90 -12.49
CA VAL A 81 -6.42 6.93 -12.42
C VAL A 81 -6.08 6.74 -10.95
N PRO A 82 -6.44 5.59 -10.34
CA PRO A 82 -6.28 5.40 -8.91
C PRO A 82 -4.81 5.16 -8.52
N VAL A 83 -4.39 5.81 -7.44
CA VAL A 83 -3.03 5.69 -6.90
C VAL A 83 -2.74 4.29 -6.34
N ASP A 84 -3.71 3.71 -5.64
CA ASP A 84 -3.65 2.37 -5.05
C ASP A 84 -3.58 1.26 -6.10
N LEU A 85 -4.38 1.34 -7.18
CA LEU A 85 -4.26 0.42 -8.32
C LEU A 85 -2.84 0.44 -8.90
N ASN A 86 -2.26 1.62 -9.08
CA ASN A 86 -0.91 1.73 -9.62
C ASN A 86 0.16 1.26 -8.63
N ALA A 87 -0.05 1.44 -7.33
CA ALA A 87 0.78 0.85 -6.29
C ALA A 87 0.73 -0.69 -6.31
N PHE A 88 -0.46 -1.29 -6.48
CA PHE A 88 -0.63 -2.74 -6.62
C PHE A 88 0.06 -3.28 -7.87
N LEU A 89 -0.09 -2.60 -9.02
CA LEU A 89 0.59 -2.99 -10.26
C LEU A 89 2.11 -2.88 -10.13
N HIS A 90 2.62 -1.83 -9.47
CA HIS A 90 4.05 -1.68 -9.20
C HIS A 90 4.58 -2.85 -8.37
N ARG A 91 3.88 -3.17 -7.27
CA ARG A 91 4.27 -4.29 -6.39
C ARG A 91 4.18 -5.63 -7.12
N ALA A 92 3.17 -5.84 -7.96
CA ALA A 92 3.02 -7.05 -8.76
C ALA A 92 4.19 -7.21 -9.76
N GLU A 93 4.57 -6.13 -10.45
CA GLU A 93 5.73 -6.12 -11.36
C GLU A 93 7.03 -6.48 -10.61
N LEU A 94 7.25 -5.91 -9.42
CA LEU A 94 8.40 -6.27 -8.57
C LEU A 94 8.38 -7.74 -8.15
N ASN A 95 7.23 -8.26 -7.70
CA ASN A 95 7.10 -9.64 -7.25
C ASN A 95 7.34 -10.62 -8.41
N ILE A 96 6.82 -10.34 -9.60
CA ILE A 96 7.05 -11.16 -10.80
C ILE A 96 8.54 -11.12 -11.19
N ALA A 97 9.20 -9.96 -11.08
CA ALA A 97 10.63 -9.84 -11.33
C ALA A 97 11.45 -10.70 -10.35
N ARG A 98 11.16 -10.62 -9.05
CA ARG A 98 11.79 -11.41 -7.98
C ARG A 98 11.59 -12.91 -8.19
N LEU A 99 10.36 -13.33 -8.49
CA LEU A 99 10.04 -14.73 -8.77
C LEU A 99 10.85 -15.25 -9.97
N HIS A 100 10.95 -14.48 -11.05
CA HIS A 100 11.75 -14.85 -12.22
C HIS A 100 13.25 -14.85 -11.98
N HIS A 101 13.74 -14.08 -11.00
CA HIS A 101 15.12 -14.15 -10.56
C HIS A 101 15.38 -15.43 -9.75
N ALA A 102 14.53 -15.72 -8.75
CA ALA A 102 14.63 -16.92 -7.92
C ALA A 102 14.54 -18.22 -8.74
N LEU A 103 13.57 -18.30 -9.65
CA LEU A 103 13.39 -19.47 -10.52
C LEU A 103 14.55 -19.70 -11.50
N ALA A 104 15.26 -18.64 -11.90
CA ALA A 104 16.46 -18.78 -12.72
C ALA A 104 17.57 -19.48 -11.94
N GLY A 105 17.74 -19.13 -10.65
CA GLY A 105 18.69 -19.76 -9.74
C GLY A 105 18.41 -21.26 -9.51
N HIS A 106 17.14 -21.65 -9.36
CA HIS A 106 16.80 -23.07 -9.24
C HIS A 106 17.12 -23.89 -10.49
N ARG A 107 16.92 -23.31 -11.69
CA ARG A 107 17.21 -23.99 -12.96
C ARG A 107 18.70 -24.17 -13.20
N THR A 108 19.54 -23.20 -12.81
CA THR A 108 20.99 -23.33 -12.91
C THR A 108 21.52 -24.37 -11.93
N ASN A 109 21.05 -24.35 -10.68
CA ASN A 109 21.46 -25.33 -9.67
C ASN A 109 21.08 -26.77 -10.07
N ARG A 110 19.88 -26.96 -10.65
CA ARG A 110 19.46 -28.28 -11.16
C ARG A 110 20.32 -28.76 -12.32
N LYS A 111 20.69 -27.87 -13.25
CA LYS A 111 21.57 -28.22 -14.38
C LYS A 111 22.98 -28.58 -13.93
N GLN A 112 23.52 -27.85 -12.95
CA GLN A 112 24.83 -28.11 -12.38
C GLN A 112 24.83 -29.43 -11.57
N ALA A 113 23.78 -29.70 -10.80
CA ALA A 113 23.63 -30.97 -10.09
C ALA A 113 23.50 -32.17 -11.06
N SER A 114 22.81 -32.01 -12.20
CA SER A 114 22.72 -33.05 -13.23
C SER A 114 24.00 -33.26 -14.05
N SER A 115 24.90 -32.26 -14.13
CA SER A 115 26.21 -32.44 -14.76
C SER A 115 27.27 -33.02 -13.82
N SER A 116 27.03 -32.99 -12.51
CA SER A 116 27.92 -33.53 -11.48
C SER A 116 27.55 -34.96 -11.05
N SER A 117 26.46 -35.52 -11.57
CA SER A 117 25.94 -36.85 -11.21
C SER A 117 25.91 -37.79 -12.42
N GLU A 118 27.08 -38.05 -13.01
CA GLU A 118 27.35 -39.27 -13.79
C GLU A 118 27.97 -40.34 -12.87
N THR A 119 27.28 -40.68 -11.78
CA THR A 119 27.38 -41.99 -11.13
C THR A 119 25.97 -42.37 -10.70
N ALA A 120 25.30 -43.11 -11.57
CA ALA A 120 23.91 -43.53 -11.39
C ALA A 120 23.75 -44.46 -10.17
N VAL A 121 22.82 -44.12 -9.29
CA VAL A 121 22.07 -45.10 -8.49
C VAL A 121 20.59 -44.82 -8.74
N ASP A 122 19.91 -45.83 -9.24
CA ASP A 122 18.51 -45.84 -9.65
C ASP A 122 17.56 -45.80 -8.44
N PRO A 123 16.64 -44.82 -8.33
CA PRO A 123 15.55 -44.90 -7.36
C PRO A 123 14.24 -45.34 -8.03
N THR A 124 13.63 -46.34 -7.40
CA THR A 124 12.31 -46.91 -7.70
C THR A 124 11.19 -45.86 -7.88
N PRO A 125 10.17 -46.13 -8.71
CA PRO A 125 9.14 -45.15 -9.04
C PRO A 125 8.15 -44.93 -7.88
N PRO A 126 7.70 -43.68 -7.63
CA PRO A 126 6.65 -43.40 -6.67
C PRO A 126 5.25 -43.76 -7.22
N PRO A 127 4.26 -44.01 -6.33
CA PRO A 127 2.93 -44.44 -6.73
C PRO A 127 2.13 -43.32 -7.43
N THR A 128 1.31 -43.74 -8.39
CA THR A 128 0.46 -42.91 -9.26
C THR A 128 -0.63 -42.16 -8.50
N MET A 129 -0.70 -40.84 -8.69
CA MET A 129 -1.84 -39.99 -8.32
C MET A 129 -2.71 -39.67 -9.57
N PRO A 130 -4.03 -39.50 -9.42
CA PRO A 130 -4.97 -39.32 -10.55
C PRO A 130 -4.90 -37.90 -11.15
N PRO A 131 -5.38 -37.70 -12.40
CA PRO A 131 -5.07 -36.50 -13.17
C PRO A 131 -5.96 -35.31 -12.79
N LEU A 132 -5.33 -34.16 -12.53
CA LEU A 132 -6.00 -32.85 -12.52
C LEU A 132 -5.95 -32.23 -13.93
N LEU A 133 -7.08 -31.61 -14.28
CA LEU A 133 -7.45 -31.11 -15.60
C LEU A 133 -6.43 -30.13 -16.22
N SER A 134 -6.07 -30.43 -17.47
CA SER A 134 -5.21 -29.64 -18.36
C SER A 134 -5.89 -28.34 -18.83
N LEU A 135 -5.46 -27.20 -18.29
CA LEU A 135 -5.72 -25.88 -18.90
C LEU A 135 -4.65 -25.58 -19.95
N ASN A 136 -4.76 -26.24 -21.10
CA ASN A 136 -4.03 -25.89 -22.32
C ASN A 136 -4.98 -25.22 -23.31
N GLY A 137 -4.99 -23.89 -23.31
CA GLY A 137 -5.66 -23.08 -24.31
C GLY A 137 -5.55 -21.62 -23.93
N ILE A 138 -5.14 -20.77 -24.87
CA ILE A 138 -4.96 -19.31 -24.70
C ILE A 138 -3.59 -18.89 -24.14
N GLN A 139 -2.50 -19.18 -24.87
CA GLN A 139 -1.25 -18.39 -24.70
C GLN A 139 -0.36 -18.32 -25.94
N ARG A 140 -0.95 -18.25 -27.14
CA ARG A 140 -0.20 -17.99 -28.38
C ARG A 140 -0.92 -17.03 -29.31
N ARG A 141 -0.95 -15.73 -28.96
CA ARG A 141 -1.26 -14.68 -29.94
C ARG A 141 -0.93 -13.23 -29.52
N PHE A 142 0.16 -12.95 -28.82
CA PHE A 142 0.49 -11.53 -28.51
C PHE A 142 1.98 -11.17 -28.42
N LEU A 143 2.84 -11.78 -29.25
CA LEU A 143 4.23 -11.33 -29.39
C LEU A 143 4.62 -11.23 -30.86
N SER A 144 4.08 -10.22 -31.54
CA SER A 144 4.74 -9.69 -32.74
C SER A 144 4.60 -8.17 -32.77
N ARG A 145 5.74 -7.50 -32.96
CA ARG A 145 5.93 -6.06 -33.22
C ARG A 145 5.98 -5.14 -31.99
N ARG A 146 7.22 -4.89 -31.52
CA ARG A 146 7.99 -3.65 -31.78
C ARG A 146 9.39 -3.83 -31.17
N ARG A 147 10.43 -3.73 -32.01
CA ARG A 147 11.83 -3.66 -31.56
C ARG A 147 12.06 -2.21 -31.12
N CYS A 148 12.39 -1.99 -29.84
CA CYS A 148 13.01 -0.76 -29.39
C CYS A 148 14.50 -1.02 -29.17
N SER A 149 15.34 -0.05 -29.55
CA SER A 149 16.79 -0.16 -29.64
C SER A 149 17.45 -0.43 -28.28
N MET A 150 18.44 -1.32 -28.28
CA MET A 150 18.90 -2.13 -27.14
C MET A 150 20.28 -1.69 -26.61
N LYS A 151 20.62 -0.39 -26.70
CA LYS A 151 22.00 0.10 -26.44
C LYS A 151 22.25 0.78 -25.09
N SER A 152 21.27 0.82 -24.17
CA SER A 152 21.41 1.49 -22.86
C SER A 152 21.25 0.57 -21.63
N TRP A 153 21.19 -0.75 -21.81
CA TRP A 153 20.73 -1.68 -20.76
C TRP A 153 21.83 -2.39 -19.97
N SER A 154 23.11 -2.16 -20.28
CA SER A 154 24.23 -2.97 -19.75
C SER A 154 24.73 -2.58 -18.34
N SER A 155 24.24 -1.50 -17.72
CA SER A 155 24.80 -1.01 -16.44
C SER A 155 23.96 -1.25 -15.19
N MET A 156 22.71 -1.75 -15.29
CA MET A 156 21.68 -1.51 -14.25
C MET A 156 21.13 -2.75 -13.51
N SER A 157 21.83 -3.88 -13.49
CA SER A 157 21.20 -5.17 -13.15
C SER A 157 21.54 -5.79 -11.78
N SER A 158 22.69 -5.51 -11.15
CA SER A 158 23.08 -6.18 -9.89
C SER A 158 22.60 -5.41 -8.66
N THR A 159 22.90 -4.11 -8.59
CA THR A 159 22.64 -3.25 -7.42
C THR A 159 21.14 -3.18 -7.07
N LEU A 160 20.27 -3.11 -8.07
CA LEU A 160 18.82 -3.01 -7.86
C LEU A 160 18.24 -4.31 -7.28
N MET A 161 18.67 -5.48 -7.76
CA MET A 161 18.12 -6.75 -7.26
C MET A 161 18.74 -7.15 -5.93
N GLU A 162 19.97 -6.77 -5.63
CA GLU A 162 20.53 -6.85 -4.28
C GLU A 162 19.78 -5.93 -3.30
N LYS A 163 19.47 -4.70 -3.71
CA LYS A 163 18.64 -3.77 -2.92
C LYS A 163 17.19 -4.27 -2.75
N LEU A 164 16.60 -4.86 -3.80
CA LEU A 164 15.25 -5.44 -3.76
C LEU A 164 15.20 -6.78 -3.00
N ALA A 165 16.27 -7.56 -2.98
CA ALA A 165 16.40 -8.77 -2.16
C ALA A 165 16.51 -8.42 -0.66
N ARG A 166 17.25 -7.34 -0.33
CA ARG A 166 17.32 -6.80 1.05
C ARG A 166 15.96 -6.33 1.58
N GLN A 167 15.10 -5.78 0.71
CA GLN A 167 13.71 -5.45 1.07
C GLN A 167 12.78 -6.67 1.26
N GLY A 168 13.26 -7.88 0.94
CA GLY A 168 12.50 -9.14 0.99
C GLY A 168 12.76 -10.00 2.23
N GLU A 169 13.67 -9.62 3.13
CA GLU A 169 13.91 -10.33 4.41
C GLU A 169 12.90 -9.97 5.51
N LEU A 170 11.76 -9.40 5.14
CA LEU A 170 10.62 -9.23 6.05
C LEU A 170 9.76 -10.50 6.03
N GLY A 171 9.92 -11.33 7.06
CA GLY A 171 8.83 -12.15 7.61
C GLY A 171 8.67 -13.57 7.05
N PHE A 172 9.64 -14.45 7.31
CA PHE A 172 9.34 -15.84 7.70
C PHE A 172 10.36 -16.22 8.77
N GLY A 173 9.92 -16.22 10.03
CA GLY A 173 10.73 -16.67 11.15
C GLY A 173 11.11 -18.12 10.97
N SER A 174 12.40 -18.41 10.85
CA SER A 174 12.92 -19.75 11.10
C SER A 174 13.00 -19.94 12.61
N GLU A 175 12.18 -20.83 13.15
CA GLU A 175 12.27 -21.32 14.52
C GLU A 175 13.67 -21.92 14.78
N GLU A 176 14.43 -21.32 15.69
CA GLU A 176 15.59 -21.95 16.31
C GLU A 176 15.09 -23.03 17.28
N ALA A 177 15.29 -24.29 16.90
CA ALA A 177 15.19 -25.41 17.83
C ALA A 177 16.51 -25.55 18.60
N ASP A 178 16.38 -25.34 19.91
CA ASP A 178 17.38 -25.56 20.94
C ASP A 178 17.80 -27.04 21.00
N THR A 179 19.08 -27.34 20.74
CA THR A 179 19.72 -28.56 21.25
C THR A 179 21.18 -28.29 21.60
N THR A 180 21.50 -28.57 22.86
CA THR A 180 22.78 -28.46 23.55
C THR A 180 23.93 -29.30 22.96
N SER A 181 25.12 -28.68 22.87
CA SER A 181 26.53 -29.17 22.86
C SER A 181 26.82 -30.57 23.46
N PRO A 182 27.96 -31.26 23.16
CA PRO A 182 29.31 -30.65 23.08
C PRO A 182 30.42 -31.24 22.15
N THR A 183 31.42 -30.38 21.91
CA THR A 183 32.88 -30.61 21.77
C THR A 183 33.53 -31.26 20.52
N ALA A 184 34.57 -30.56 20.04
CA ALA A 184 35.90 -31.01 19.59
C ALA A 184 36.27 -30.91 18.09
N SER A 185 37.19 -29.97 17.82
CA SER A 185 38.38 -30.03 16.94
C SER A 185 38.28 -30.55 15.49
N GLY A 186 38.71 -29.72 14.52
CA GLY A 186 39.19 -30.21 13.23
C GLY A 186 39.14 -29.14 12.13
N GLY A 187 40.30 -28.74 11.60
CA GLY A 187 40.44 -27.60 10.69
C GLY A 187 40.17 -27.87 9.20
N SER A 188 40.39 -26.79 8.45
CA SER A 188 40.61 -26.69 7.00
C SER A 188 39.40 -26.87 6.07
N GLY A 189 39.10 -25.80 5.33
CA GLY A 189 38.14 -25.83 4.23
C GLY A 189 37.50 -24.47 3.96
N GLY A 190 38.30 -23.49 3.52
CA GLY A 190 37.78 -22.23 2.99
C GLY A 190 36.91 -22.50 1.77
N GLY A 191 35.60 -22.45 1.97
CA GLY A 191 34.59 -22.51 0.93
C GLY A 191 33.64 -21.33 1.08
N GLY A 192 34.18 -20.11 0.96
CA GLY A 192 33.35 -18.93 0.80
C GLY A 192 32.55 -19.08 -0.48
N LEU A 193 31.29 -19.48 -0.36
CA LEU A 193 30.31 -19.38 -1.43
C LEU A 193 30.04 -17.89 -1.64
N GLY A 194 30.93 -17.24 -2.38
CA GLY A 194 30.71 -15.91 -2.89
C GLY A 194 29.36 -15.90 -3.62
N LEU A 195 28.44 -15.08 -3.13
CA LEU A 195 27.30 -14.59 -3.89
C LEU A 195 27.85 -13.73 -5.04
N GLU A 196 28.50 -14.34 -6.02
CA GLU A 196 28.78 -13.65 -7.28
C GLU A 196 27.44 -13.31 -7.93
N SER A 197 27.25 -12.02 -8.24
CA SER A 197 26.07 -11.44 -8.86
C SER A 197 25.63 -12.21 -10.10
N ARG A 198 24.62 -13.07 -9.94
CA ARG A 198 24.12 -13.94 -11.01
C ARG A 198 23.38 -13.10 -12.06
N PRO A 199 23.57 -13.38 -13.36
CA PRO A 199 22.89 -12.64 -14.41
C PRO A 199 21.37 -12.83 -14.33
N LEU A 200 20.62 -11.73 -14.35
CA LEU A 200 19.16 -11.75 -14.29
C LEU A 200 18.55 -12.46 -15.51
N SER A 201 17.44 -13.17 -15.28
CA SER A 201 16.66 -13.69 -16.41
C SER A 201 16.06 -12.54 -17.22
N ARG A 202 15.87 -12.75 -18.53
CA ARG A 202 15.25 -11.73 -19.40
C ARG A 202 13.88 -11.28 -18.88
N LYS A 203 13.08 -12.19 -18.31
CA LYS A 203 11.78 -11.84 -17.73
C LYS A 203 11.94 -11.01 -16.47
N ALA A 204 12.89 -11.36 -15.58
CA ALA A 204 13.18 -10.55 -14.40
C ALA A 204 13.55 -9.10 -14.78
N MET A 205 14.42 -8.92 -15.78
CA MET A 205 14.78 -7.59 -16.29
C MET A 205 13.58 -6.82 -16.86
N LEU A 206 12.70 -7.47 -17.63
CA LEU A 206 11.53 -6.82 -18.21
C LEU A 206 10.55 -6.31 -17.15
N PHE A 207 10.24 -7.13 -16.14
CA PHE A 207 9.31 -6.75 -15.08
C PHE A 207 9.93 -5.72 -14.12
N ALA A 208 11.23 -5.81 -13.84
CA ALA A 208 11.94 -4.77 -13.08
C ALA A 208 11.91 -3.41 -13.82
N ALA A 209 12.11 -3.41 -15.13
CA ALA A 209 12.01 -2.21 -15.96
C ALA A 209 10.57 -1.64 -15.99
N ALA A 210 9.55 -2.50 -16.05
CA ALA A 210 8.15 -2.09 -15.96
C ALA A 210 7.83 -1.44 -14.60
N ALA A 211 8.23 -2.08 -13.49
CA ALA A 211 8.07 -1.55 -12.13
C ALA A 211 8.72 -0.17 -11.98
N ARG A 212 9.94 0.00 -12.51
CA ARG A 212 10.66 1.28 -12.50
C ARG A 212 9.97 2.35 -13.35
N ALA A 213 9.50 1.99 -14.54
CA ALA A 213 8.77 2.91 -15.41
C ALA A 213 7.48 3.40 -14.73
N ARG A 214 6.76 2.51 -14.05
CA ARG A 214 5.56 2.84 -13.29
C ARG A 214 5.86 3.73 -12.09
N ALA A 215 6.86 3.38 -11.27
CA ALA A 215 7.28 4.20 -10.14
C ALA A 215 7.62 5.63 -10.59
N LYS A 216 8.36 5.77 -11.69
CA LYS A 216 8.68 7.07 -12.29
C LYS A 216 7.42 7.83 -12.76
N ALA A 217 6.48 7.14 -13.39
CA ALA A 217 5.22 7.77 -13.81
C ALA A 217 4.38 8.24 -12.61
N MET A 218 4.26 7.43 -11.56
CA MET A 218 3.57 7.81 -10.32
C MET A 218 4.25 8.99 -9.64
N GLU A 219 5.59 9.01 -9.58
CA GLU A 219 6.36 10.14 -9.05
C GLU A 219 6.10 11.43 -9.84
N GLN A 220 6.00 11.34 -11.17
CA GLN A 220 5.81 12.51 -12.03
C GLN A 220 4.37 13.06 -12.05
N THR A 221 3.38 12.22 -11.77
CA THR A 221 1.96 12.57 -11.99
C THR A 221 1.12 12.54 -10.71
N MET A 222 1.43 11.65 -9.78
CA MET A 222 0.60 11.41 -8.59
C MET A 222 1.25 11.95 -7.31
N TRP A 223 2.57 12.09 -7.23
CA TRP A 223 3.23 12.65 -6.05
C TRP A 223 2.96 14.16 -5.94
N ASP A 224 2.49 14.61 -4.78
CA ASP A 224 2.35 16.02 -4.43
C ASP A 224 3.46 16.41 -3.46
N GLY A 225 4.48 17.10 -3.97
CA GLY A 225 5.63 17.53 -3.17
C GLY A 225 5.28 18.49 -2.03
N ARG A 226 4.16 19.23 -2.15
CA ARG A 226 3.70 20.18 -1.13
C ARG A 226 2.97 19.47 0.01
N SER A 227 2.08 18.53 -0.32
CA SER A 227 1.36 17.74 0.69
C SER A 227 2.15 16.54 1.20
N ALA A 228 3.20 16.11 0.50
CA ALA A 228 4.04 14.96 0.82
C ALA A 228 3.28 13.62 0.87
N PHE A 229 2.38 13.40 -0.09
CA PHE A 229 1.76 12.10 -0.35
C PHE A 229 1.28 12.03 -1.81
N TRP A 230 0.78 10.86 -2.23
CA TRP A 230 0.30 10.68 -3.59
C TRP A 230 -1.20 10.94 -3.71
N ARG A 231 -1.65 11.32 -4.90
CA ARG A 231 -3.05 11.61 -5.21
C ARG A 231 -3.46 10.84 -6.45
N ASP A 232 -4.76 10.53 -6.53
CA ASP A 232 -5.34 10.05 -7.78
C ASP A 232 -5.18 11.11 -8.88
N LEU A 233 -5.08 10.67 -10.14
CA LEU A 233 -5.04 11.58 -11.28
C LEU A 233 -6.40 11.64 -11.96
N LEU A 234 -6.89 12.84 -12.25
CA LEU A 234 -8.15 13.06 -12.96
C LEU A 234 -7.84 13.15 -14.47
N LEU A 235 -8.26 12.16 -15.24
CA LEU A 235 -7.98 12.07 -16.68
C LEU A 235 -8.47 13.29 -17.49
N PRO A 236 -9.67 13.87 -17.23
CA PRO A 236 -10.17 14.97 -18.05
C PRO A 236 -9.30 16.24 -17.99
N THR A 237 -8.70 16.53 -16.83
CA THR A 237 -7.89 17.74 -16.62
C THR A 237 -6.39 17.45 -16.55
N GLY A 238 -6.00 16.20 -16.28
CA GLY A 238 -4.63 15.84 -15.92
C GLY A 238 -4.20 16.36 -14.55
N GLU A 239 -5.14 16.83 -13.73
CA GLU A 239 -4.87 17.36 -12.40
C GLU A 239 -4.95 16.26 -11.33
N GLN A 240 -4.30 16.50 -10.20
CA GLN A 240 -4.39 15.63 -9.03
C GLN A 240 -5.72 15.83 -8.30
N SER A 241 -6.34 14.74 -7.87
CA SER A 241 -7.58 14.78 -7.09
C SER A 241 -7.35 15.47 -5.74
N PRO A 242 -8.25 16.36 -5.30
CA PRO A 242 -8.15 17.01 -4.00
C PRO A 242 -8.43 16.04 -2.84
N SER A 243 -9.07 14.89 -3.11
CA SER A 243 -9.42 13.90 -2.09
C SER A 243 -8.22 13.45 -1.29
N VAL A 244 -8.38 13.42 0.03
CA VAL A 244 -7.42 12.84 0.97
C VAL A 244 -8.03 11.58 1.53
N THR A 245 -7.43 10.43 1.19
CA THR A 245 -7.87 9.09 1.60
C THR A 245 -6.64 8.26 2.00
N PRO A 246 -6.79 7.12 2.68
CA PRO A 246 -5.66 6.21 2.95
C PRO A 246 -4.96 5.71 1.68
N ALA A 247 -5.65 5.67 0.53
CA ALA A 247 -5.04 5.31 -0.76
C ALA A 247 -3.84 6.19 -1.10
N CYS A 248 -3.85 7.47 -0.70
CA CYS A 248 -2.75 8.42 -0.87
C CYS A 248 -1.41 7.96 -0.28
N PHE A 249 -1.46 7.01 0.66
CA PHE A 249 -0.32 6.51 1.41
C PHE A 249 0.02 5.04 1.08
N VAL A 250 -0.85 4.33 0.35
CA VAL A 250 -0.64 2.94 -0.12
C VAL A 250 0.65 2.77 -0.95
N PRO A 251 1.18 3.77 -1.69
CA PRO A 251 2.50 3.65 -2.29
C PRO A 251 3.61 3.25 -1.30
N MET A 252 3.55 3.66 -0.03
CA MET A 252 4.48 3.20 1.02
C MET A 252 4.43 1.69 1.25
N TRP A 253 3.24 1.10 1.20
CA TRP A 253 3.08 -0.35 1.27
C TRP A 253 3.72 -1.05 0.07
N ALA A 254 3.56 -0.46 -1.13
CA ALA A 254 4.13 -1.02 -2.35
C ALA A 254 5.67 -0.90 -2.42
N GLY A 255 6.28 -0.04 -1.59
CA GLY A 255 7.70 0.25 -1.59
C GLY A 255 8.07 1.51 -2.38
N LEU A 256 7.23 2.55 -2.35
CA LEU A 256 7.49 3.96 -2.76
C LEU A 256 7.39 4.89 -1.53
N PRO A 257 8.19 5.96 -1.31
CA PRO A 257 9.01 6.71 -2.25
C PRO A 257 10.49 6.42 -2.07
N TRP A 258 11.19 6.18 -3.16
CA TRP A 258 12.65 6.19 -3.17
C TRP A 258 13.13 6.72 -4.52
N PRO A 259 13.94 7.79 -4.58
CA PRO A 259 15.09 7.74 -5.44
C PRO A 259 16.08 6.73 -4.84
N VAL A 260 15.88 5.45 -5.14
CA VAL A 260 16.96 4.46 -5.23
C VAL A 260 16.77 3.72 -6.55
N LEU A 261 16.56 4.49 -7.61
CA LEU A 261 16.46 3.92 -8.94
C LEU A 261 17.61 4.34 -9.84
N ASP A 262 18.45 5.33 -9.50
CA ASP A 262 19.55 5.74 -10.39
C ASP A 262 20.86 6.22 -9.76
N ASP A 263 20.91 6.61 -8.49
CA ASP A 263 22.13 7.21 -7.95
C ASP A 263 22.87 6.23 -7.01
N ASP A 264 24.14 5.98 -7.33
CA ASP A 264 25.09 5.17 -6.55
C ASP A 264 25.63 5.92 -5.31
N ASP A 265 25.04 7.06 -4.94
CA ASP A 265 25.44 7.85 -3.77
C ASP A 265 24.42 7.81 -2.63
N ASP A 266 24.89 8.17 -1.42
CA ASP A 266 24.09 8.18 -0.20
C ASP A 266 23.02 9.30 -0.17
N SER A 267 22.94 10.18 -1.19
CA SER A 267 21.99 11.30 -1.22
C SER A 267 20.54 10.82 -1.32
N GLY A 268 20.31 9.68 -1.98
CA GLY A 268 18.99 9.06 -2.09
C GLY A 268 18.41 8.61 -0.74
N ILE A 269 19.25 8.24 0.24
CA ILE A 269 18.79 7.83 1.58
C ILE A 269 18.29 9.04 2.37
N ALA A 270 19.04 10.14 2.37
CA ALA A 270 18.67 11.35 3.09
C ALA A 270 17.38 11.97 2.51
N GLU A 271 17.23 11.99 1.19
CA GLU A 271 16.00 12.45 0.54
C GLU A 271 14.81 11.54 0.87
N SER A 272 15.00 10.22 0.83
CA SER A 272 13.95 9.26 1.17
C SER A 272 13.52 9.39 2.64
N ALA A 273 14.46 9.65 3.55
CA ALA A 273 14.19 9.90 4.96
C ALA A 273 13.39 11.19 5.18
N ASP A 274 13.77 12.30 4.52
CA ASP A 274 13.01 13.54 4.56
C ASP A 274 11.57 13.35 4.05
N ARG A 275 11.42 12.68 2.89
CA ARG A 275 10.11 12.35 2.31
C ARG A 275 9.27 11.51 3.25
N LEU A 276 9.85 10.48 3.88
CA LEU A 276 9.16 9.66 4.87
C LEU A 276 8.72 10.51 6.06
N GLY A 277 9.62 11.33 6.64
CA GLY A 277 9.29 12.20 7.76
C GLY A 277 8.14 13.16 7.46
N ARG A 278 8.14 13.76 6.26
CA ARG A 278 7.04 14.62 5.79
C ARG A 278 5.75 13.85 5.55
N SER A 279 5.81 12.65 4.98
CA SER A 279 4.64 11.79 4.74
C SER A 279 4.00 11.34 6.06
N VAL A 280 4.81 10.96 7.05
CA VAL A 280 4.35 10.61 8.41
C VAL A 280 3.67 11.80 9.07
N LYS A 281 4.27 13.00 8.97
CA LYS A 281 3.68 14.23 9.48
C LYS A 281 2.34 14.53 8.78
N ALA A 282 2.31 14.42 7.46
CA ALA A 282 1.11 14.67 6.66
C ALA A 282 -0.02 13.69 7.00
N LEU A 283 0.27 12.39 7.13
CA LEU A 283 -0.72 11.38 7.56
C LEU A 283 -1.26 11.71 8.95
N ARG A 284 -0.38 11.99 9.92
CA ARG A 284 -0.77 12.33 11.28
C ARG A 284 -1.65 13.59 11.36
N SER A 285 -1.36 14.61 10.56
CA SER A 285 -2.12 15.86 10.52
C SER A 285 -3.26 15.87 9.48
N SER A 286 -3.50 14.77 8.77
CA SER A 286 -4.47 14.72 7.67
C SER A 286 -5.92 14.78 8.14
N GLY A 287 -6.19 14.45 9.41
CA GLY A 287 -7.54 14.14 9.89
C GLY A 287 -7.98 12.70 9.59
N LEU A 288 -7.16 11.88 8.91
CA LEU A 288 -7.48 10.48 8.67
C LEU A 288 -7.24 9.60 9.90
N VAL A 289 -6.22 9.88 10.71
CA VAL A 289 -5.89 9.09 11.91
C VAL A 289 -6.82 9.53 13.05
N GLN A 290 -7.64 8.60 13.54
CA GLN A 290 -8.67 8.82 14.57
C GLN A 290 -8.54 7.76 15.68
N PRO A 291 -9.24 7.91 16.83
CA PRO A 291 -9.10 7.01 17.98
C PRO A 291 -9.39 5.53 17.70
N GLY A 292 -10.26 5.22 16.74
CA GLY A 292 -10.61 3.87 16.30
C GLY A 292 -9.85 3.38 15.05
N GLY A 293 -8.83 4.12 14.61
CA GLY A 293 -8.00 3.79 13.45
C GLY A 293 -8.05 4.87 12.36
N VAL A 294 -7.69 4.50 11.14
CA VAL A 294 -7.64 5.41 9.99
C VAL A 294 -8.97 5.41 9.24
N ARG A 295 -9.66 6.56 9.21
CA ARG A 295 -10.89 6.74 8.41
C ARG A 295 -10.60 6.71 6.91
N THR A 296 -11.62 6.39 6.12
CA THR A 296 -11.49 6.10 4.68
C THR A 296 -11.42 7.35 3.80
N SER A 297 -12.03 8.45 4.24
CA SER A 297 -11.87 9.77 3.63
C SER A 297 -12.21 10.85 4.66
N LEU A 298 -11.94 12.11 4.34
CA LEU A 298 -12.35 13.26 5.16
C LEU A 298 -13.82 13.65 4.97
N GLU A 299 -14.48 13.11 3.95
CA GLU A 299 -15.88 13.38 3.65
C GLU A 299 -16.79 12.43 4.46
N ASP A 300 -17.95 12.91 4.89
CA ASP A 300 -19.02 12.09 5.46
C ASP A 300 -20.19 12.08 4.47
N SER A 301 -20.07 11.22 3.45
CA SER A 301 -20.96 11.20 2.28
C SER A 301 -22.20 10.32 2.48
N GLY A 302 -22.28 9.60 3.61
CA GLY A 302 -23.21 8.50 3.83
C GLY A 302 -22.87 7.21 3.07
N GLN A 303 -21.80 7.18 2.27
CA GLN A 303 -21.32 5.96 1.60
C GLN A 303 -20.35 5.17 2.46
N GLN A 304 -20.25 3.87 2.21
CA GLN A 304 -19.48 2.98 3.08
C GLN A 304 -17.95 3.16 2.96
N TRP A 305 -17.43 3.63 1.83
CA TRP A 305 -16.00 3.92 1.63
C TRP A 305 -15.68 5.41 1.78
N ASP A 306 -16.21 6.03 2.83
CA ASP A 306 -15.91 7.40 3.25
C ASP A 306 -15.78 7.47 4.78
N GLY A 307 -15.52 8.67 5.32
CA GLY A 307 -15.70 8.89 6.74
C GLY A 307 -17.15 8.62 7.17
N ARG A 308 -17.40 8.12 8.39
CA ARG A 308 -16.44 7.87 9.49
C ARG A 308 -15.79 6.48 9.46
N ASN A 309 -15.98 5.69 8.41
CA ASN A 309 -15.60 4.28 8.43
C ASN A 309 -14.09 4.06 8.38
N ALA A 310 -13.62 3.08 9.15
CA ALA A 310 -12.30 2.45 9.09
C ALA A 310 -12.43 1.01 8.57
N TRP A 311 -11.75 0.71 7.46
CA TRP A 311 -11.73 -0.63 6.89
C TRP A 311 -10.42 -1.35 7.21
N PRO A 312 -10.46 -2.62 7.67
CA PRO A 312 -9.28 -3.38 8.08
C PRO A 312 -8.16 -3.46 7.01
N PRO A 313 -8.45 -3.67 5.72
CA PRO A 313 -7.40 -3.68 4.68
C PRO A 313 -6.62 -2.36 4.59
N LEU A 314 -7.31 -1.22 4.75
CA LEU A 314 -6.67 0.10 4.72
C LEU A 314 -5.77 0.30 5.93
N GLN A 315 -6.20 -0.14 7.12
CA GLN A 315 -5.38 -0.08 8.34
C GLN A 315 -4.07 -0.84 8.13
N TRP A 316 -4.20 -2.08 7.66
CA TRP A 316 -3.07 -2.96 7.43
C TRP A 316 -2.08 -2.38 6.42
N MET A 317 -2.56 -1.88 5.28
CA MET A 317 -1.68 -1.28 4.27
C MET A 317 -0.95 -0.04 4.81
N ILE A 318 -1.60 0.80 5.61
CA ILE A 318 -0.95 1.97 6.23
C ILE A 318 0.13 1.53 7.23
N ILE A 319 -0.20 0.62 8.15
CA ILE A 319 0.73 0.11 9.17
C ILE A 319 1.95 -0.53 8.49
N GLN A 320 1.72 -1.42 7.53
CA GLN A 320 2.79 -2.10 6.81
C GLN A 320 3.59 -1.15 5.91
N GLY A 321 2.96 -0.15 5.30
CA GLY A 321 3.65 0.87 4.53
C GLY A 321 4.62 1.69 5.38
N LEU A 322 4.20 2.11 6.57
CA LEU A 322 5.06 2.79 7.54
C LEU A 322 6.22 1.90 8.00
N ARG A 323 5.93 0.64 8.35
CA ARG A 323 6.96 -0.34 8.76
C ARG A 323 7.97 -0.63 7.65
N ASN A 324 7.50 -0.92 6.44
CA ASN A 324 8.35 -1.20 5.28
C ASN A 324 9.25 0.00 4.96
N SER A 325 8.70 1.22 5.04
CA SER A 325 9.48 2.44 4.79
C SER A 325 10.55 2.67 5.85
N ALA A 326 10.24 2.43 7.12
CA ALA A 326 11.22 2.54 8.20
C ALA A 326 12.35 1.50 8.05
N SER A 327 11.99 0.25 7.75
CA SER A 327 12.94 -0.85 7.57
C SER A 327 13.86 -0.64 6.37
N ALA A 328 13.32 -0.16 5.24
CA ALA A 328 14.11 0.11 4.04
C ALA A 328 15.15 1.22 4.21
N LEU A 329 14.99 2.10 5.19
CA LEU A 329 15.94 3.18 5.51
C LEU A 329 16.86 2.87 6.70
N THR A 330 16.65 1.74 7.39
CA THR A 330 17.50 1.32 8.50
C THR A 330 18.53 0.31 7.96
N PRO A 331 19.84 0.62 7.98
CA PRO A 331 20.84 -0.38 7.59
C PRO A 331 20.77 -1.59 8.54
N PRO A 332 21.03 -2.82 8.05
CA PRO A 332 21.08 -4.00 8.91
C PRO A 332 22.20 -3.80 9.93
N ALA A 333 21.85 -3.77 11.21
CA ALA A 333 22.81 -3.56 12.27
C ALA A 333 23.82 -4.72 12.28
N THR A 334 25.09 -4.45 11.99
CA THR A 334 26.14 -5.24 12.64
C THR A 334 26.30 -4.72 14.07
N ALA A 335 26.51 -5.61 15.04
CA ALA A 335 26.64 -5.25 16.45
C ALA A 335 27.75 -4.19 16.72
N ALA A 336 28.67 -3.99 15.77
CA ALA A 336 29.76 -3.01 15.83
C ALA A 336 29.36 -1.60 15.33
N GLU A 337 28.37 -1.47 14.44
CA GLU A 337 28.01 -0.18 13.81
C GLU A 337 27.05 0.66 14.66
N SER A 338 26.24 0.02 15.52
CA SER A 338 25.34 0.70 16.45
C SER A 338 26.05 1.61 17.46
N ALA A 339 27.35 1.39 17.72
CA ALA A 339 28.16 2.22 18.60
C ALA A 339 28.83 3.42 17.88
N ALA A 340 28.97 3.38 16.55
CA ALA A 340 29.70 4.37 15.77
C ALA A 340 28.82 5.49 15.18
N ALA A 341 27.50 5.31 15.12
CA ALA A 341 26.55 6.21 14.44
C ALA A 341 26.27 7.55 15.15
N ILE A 342 27.00 7.92 16.21
CA ILE A 342 26.82 9.17 16.96
C ILE A 342 27.43 10.40 16.25
N THR A 343 28.09 10.24 15.09
CA THR A 343 28.72 11.37 14.38
C THR A 343 28.25 11.51 12.94
N ALA A 344 27.08 12.12 12.69
CA ALA A 344 26.71 12.87 11.46
C ALA A 344 25.20 13.22 11.44
N GLY A 345 24.83 14.47 11.20
CA GLY A 345 23.43 14.95 11.22
C GLY A 345 22.45 14.24 10.24
N ALA A 346 22.94 13.59 9.17
CA ALA A 346 22.11 12.80 8.25
C ALA A 346 21.65 11.45 8.84
N ALA A 347 22.50 10.83 9.68
CA ALA A 347 22.13 9.64 10.44
C ALA A 347 21.03 9.96 11.46
N THR A 348 21.06 11.17 12.03
CA THR A 348 20.03 11.66 12.96
C THR A 348 18.67 11.88 12.27
N ALA A 349 18.64 12.52 11.08
CA ALA A 349 17.39 12.74 10.35
C ALA A 349 16.72 11.42 9.91
N THR A 350 17.53 10.46 9.45
CA THR A 350 17.05 9.11 9.09
C THR A 350 16.51 8.36 10.30
N ALA A 351 17.21 8.41 11.44
CA ALA A 351 16.73 7.82 12.68
C ALA A 351 15.41 8.45 13.16
N ILE A 352 15.28 9.79 13.09
CA ILE A 352 14.04 10.50 13.45
C ILE A 352 12.88 10.08 12.55
N ALA A 353 13.06 10.07 11.23
CA ALA A 353 12.00 9.74 10.28
C ALA A 353 11.54 8.28 10.43
N THR A 354 12.48 7.34 10.55
CA THR A 354 12.17 5.92 10.73
C THR A 354 11.52 5.64 12.08
N GLN A 355 11.95 6.31 13.15
CA GLN A 355 11.31 6.21 14.46
C GLN A 355 9.88 6.78 14.43
N ALA A 356 9.68 7.93 13.79
CA ALA A 356 8.36 8.54 13.65
C ALA A 356 7.39 7.64 12.85
N ALA A 357 7.88 6.99 11.80
CA ALA A 357 7.09 6.03 11.01
C ALA A 357 6.70 4.80 11.84
N ARG A 358 7.64 4.20 12.58
CA ARG A 358 7.36 3.06 13.49
C ARG A 358 6.36 3.45 14.56
N GLN A 359 6.54 4.62 15.17
CA GLN A 359 5.65 5.13 16.21
C GLN A 359 4.22 5.31 15.69
N LEU A 360 4.05 5.95 14.53
CA LEU A 360 2.73 6.11 13.92
C LEU A 360 2.11 4.75 13.52
N ALA A 361 2.92 3.80 13.05
CA ALA A 361 2.44 2.45 12.74
C ALA A 361 1.89 1.75 13.99
N SER A 362 2.59 1.84 15.12
CA SER A 362 2.14 1.28 16.40
C SER A 362 0.89 1.97 16.92
N GLU A 363 0.77 3.29 16.80
CA GLU A 363 -0.44 4.02 17.23
C GLU A 363 -1.67 3.61 16.41
N VAL A 364 -1.53 3.49 15.08
CA VAL A 364 -2.64 3.04 14.21
C VAL A 364 -3.01 1.57 14.49
N GLU A 365 -2.02 0.72 14.73
CA GLU A 365 -2.22 -0.68 15.11
C GLU A 365 -2.98 -0.80 16.44
N GLU A 366 -2.52 -0.10 17.49
CA GLU A 366 -3.17 -0.10 18.80
C GLU A 366 -4.60 0.42 18.70
N ALA A 367 -4.81 1.59 18.04
CA ALA A 367 -6.13 2.17 17.85
C ALA A 367 -7.12 1.22 17.15
N PHE A 368 -6.69 0.54 16.08
CA PHE A 368 -7.54 -0.39 15.35
C PHE A 368 -7.80 -1.67 16.14
N LEU A 369 -6.79 -2.26 16.79
CA LEU A 369 -6.95 -3.50 17.56
C LEU A 369 -7.82 -3.28 18.81
N ASP A 370 -7.63 -2.17 19.53
CA ASP A 370 -8.44 -1.82 20.69
C ASP A 370 -9.90 -1.59 20.29
N GLY A 371 -10.15 -0.88 19.18
CA GLY A 371 -11.48 -0.71 18.62
C GLY A 371 -12.11 -2.05 18.18
N ALA A 372 -11.33 -2.91 17.53
CA ALA A 372 -11.82 -4.20 17.09
C ALA A 372 -12.16 -5.13 18.27
N LEU A 373 -11.33 -5.13 19.31
CA LEU A 373 -11.55 -5.89 20.55
C LEU A 373 -12.77 -5.37 21.31
N ALA A 374 -12.90 -4.06 21.52
CA ALA A 374 -14.06 -3.48 22.19
C ALA A 374 -15.38 -3.78 21.45
N GLY A 375 -15.36 -3.76 20.11
CA GLY A 375 -16.51 -4.17 19.30
C GLY A 375 -16.82 -5.65 19.45
N TRP A 376 -15.80 -6.50 19.53
CA TRP A 376 -15.99 -7.94 19.77
C TRP A 376 -16.54 -8.22 21.17
N GLU A 377 -16.05 -7.55 22.21
CA GLU A 377 -16.51 -7.73 23.60
C GLU A 377 -17.99 -7.39 23.77
N THR A 378 -18.49 -6.43 23.00
CA THR A 378 -19.90 -6.00 23.05
C THR A 378 -20.82 -6.83 22.16
N THR A 379 -20.36 -7.24 20.98
CA THR A 379 -21.20 -7.90 19.97
C THR A 379 -21.00 -9.42 19.88
N GLY A 380 -19.89 -9.94 20.39
CA GLY A 380 -19.45 -11.32 20.22
C GLY A 380 -18.89 -11.65 18.84
N ALA A 381 -18.72 -10.68 17.94
CA ALA A 381 -18.26 -10.91 16.58
C ALA A 381 -17.39 -9.75 16.03
N MET A 382 -16.45 -10.08 15.15
CA MET A 382 -15.67 -9.08 14.41
C MET A 382 -16.52 -8.49 13.30
N MET A 383 -16.50 -7.18 13.10
CA MET A 383 -17.33 -6.48 12.12
C MET A 383 -16.59 -6.26 10.80
N GLU A 384 -17.33 -6.12 9.68
CA GLU A 384 -16.77 -5.80 8.36
C GLU A 384 -15.93 -4.53 8.36
N LYS A 385 -16.41 -3.52 9.08
CA LYS A 385 -15.86 -2.17 9.18
C LYS A 385 -16.23 -1.56 10.53
N TYR A 386 -15.44 -0.59 10.99
CA TYR A 386 -15.60 0.08 12.28
C TYR A 386 -15.79 1.58 12.07
N ASP A 387 -16.37 2.26 13.06
CA ASP A 387 -16.34 3.72 13.13
C ASP A 387 -14.95 4.15 13.64
N ALA A 388 -14.27 4.99 12.88
CA ALA A 388 -12.93 5.45 13.22
C ALA A 388 -12.93 6.45 14.38
N ASP A 389 -14.06 7.13 14.62
CA ASP A 389 -14.16 8.17 15.65
C ASP A 389 -14.72 7.61 16.97
N GLU A 390 -15.60 6.59 16.89
CA GLU A 390 -16.20 5.92 18.04
C GLU A 390 -15.64 4.50 18.24
N VAL A 391 -14.64 4.38 19.13
CA VAL A 391 -13.95 3.11 19.45
C VAL A 391 -14.95 2.02 19.83
N GLY A 392 -14.84 0.86 19.19
CA GLY A 392 -15.71 -0.30 19.43
C GLY A 392 -17.00 -0.33 18.62
N LYS A 393 -17.40 0.78 18.01
CA LYS A 393 -18.62 0.85 17.21
C LYS A 393 -18.38 0.32 15.80
N GLY A 394 -19.35 -0.42 15.28
CA GLY A 394 -19.39 -0.83 13.88
C GLY A 394 -19.64 0.34 12.95
N GLY A 395 -19.00 0.33 11.77
CA GLY A 395 -19.23 1.33 10.74
C GLY A 395 -20.60 1.20 10.07
N GLY A 396 -20.92 2.13 9.18
CA GLY A 396 -22.23 2.20 8.51
C GLY A 396 -22.17 2.71 7.07
N GLY A 397 -23.31 3.21 6.58
CA GLY A 397 -23.42 3.79 5.24
C GLY A 397 -23.43 2.79 4.09
N GLY A 398 -23.67 3.29 2.88
CA GLY A 398 -23.77 2.49 1.67
C GLY A 398 -25.11 1.79 1.48
N GLU A 399 -25.10 0.73 0.68
CA GLU A 399 -26.31 0.06 0.17
C GLU A 399 -26.84 -1.09 1.05
N TYR A 400 -26.04 -1.57 2.03
CA TYR A 400 -26.42 -2.71 2.87
C TYR A 400 -25.99 -2.53 4.34
N ASN A 401 -26.68 -3.27 5.22
CA ASN A 401 -26.41 -3.27 6.67
C ASN A 401 -25.04 -3.86 7.00
N LEU A 402 -24.42 -3.39 8.07
CA LEU A 402 -23.15 -3.92 8.56
C LEU A 402 -23.13 -5.46 8.68
N GLN A 403 -22.06 -6.08 8.20
CA GLN A 403 -21.84 -7.53 8.25
C GLN A 403 -20.87 -7.92 9.40
N VAL A 404 -20.98 -9.15 9.91
CA VAL A 404 -20.19 -9.67 11.04
C VAL A 404 -19.47 -11.00 10.70
N GLY A 405 -18.47 -11.36 11.50
CA GLY A 405 -17.58 -12.53 11.30
C GLY A 405 -16.50 -12.33 10.24
N PHE A 406 -16.28 -11.09 9.80
CA PHE A 406 -15.77 -10.79 8.46
C PHE A 406 -14.29 -11.20 8.21
N GLY A 407 -14.04 -11.81 7.06
CA GLY A 407 -12.78 -12.49 6.75
C GLY A 407 -11.52 -11.61 6.81
N TRP A 408 -11.53 -10.42 6.19
CA TRP A 408 -10.37 -9.53 6.28
C TRP A 408 -10.16 -8.99 7.69
N THR A 409 -11.20 -8.89 8.51
CA THR A 409 -11.09 -8.27 9.84
C THR A 409 -10.34 -9.23 10.73
N ASN A 410 -10.74 -10.50 10.68
CA ASN A 410 -10.06 -11.60 11.34
C ASN A 410 -8.61 -11.70 10.86
N GLY A 411 -8.39 -11.69 9.53
CA GLY A 411 -7.06 -11.82 8.95
C GLY A 411 -6.11 -10.69 9.35
N VAL A 412 -6.57 -9.44 9.29
CA VAL A 412 -5.78 -8.28 9.69
C VAL A 412 -5.52 -8.28 11.19
N ALA A 413 -6.52 -8.55 12.02
CA ALA A 413 -6.33 -8.61 13.47
C ALA A 413 -5.30 -9.67 13.85
N LEU A 414 -5.38 -10.87 13.27
CA LEU A 414 -4.42 -11.95 13.52
C LEU A 414 -3.00 -11.59 13.08
N ASP A 415 -2.83 -11.01 11.88
CA ASP A 415 -1.51 -10.61 11.39
C ASP A 415 -0.87 -9.53 12.27
N LEU A 416 -1.66 -8.52 12.67
CA LEU A 416 -1.18 -7.46 13.54
C LEU A 416 -0.80 -8.01 14.91
N ILE A 417 -1.67 -8.81 15.56
CA ILE A 417 -1.37 -9.43 16.87
C ILE A 417 -0.12 -10.31 16.82
N ALA A 418 0.08 -11.06 15.73
CA ALA A 418 1.27 -11.89 15.55
C ALA A 418 2.55 -11.05 15.39
N GLY A 419 2.44 -9.86 14.78
CA GLY A 419 3.55 -8.93 14.58
C GLY A 419 3.78 -7.95 15.75
N SER A 420 2.83 -7.80 16.68
CA SER A 420 2.96 -6.89 17.82
C SER A 420 3.99 -7.41 18.84
N SER A 421 5.00 -6.61 19.16
CA SER A 421 5.93 -6.91 20.27
C SER A 421 5.25 -6.82 21.64
N LYS A 422 4.17 -6.03 21.75
CA LYS A 422 3.24 -6.05 22.87
C LYS A 422 2.16 -7.08 22.55
N ARG A 423 2.29 -8.29 23.08
CA ARG A 423 1.15 -9.22 23.05
C ARG A 423 0.04 -8.58 23.88
N PRO A 424 -1.18 -8.40 23.36
CA PRO A 424 -2.31 -8.15 24.23
C PRO A 424 -2.34 -9.29 25.23
N THR A 425 -2.42 -8.95 26.52
CA THR A 425 -2.60 -9.94 27.59
C THR A 425 -4.01 -10.50 27.43
N LEU A 426 -4.17 -11.43 26.49
CA LEU A 426 -5.37 -12.26 26.39
C LEU A 426 -5.36 -13.13 27.65
N LEU A 427 -6.30 -12.83 28.55
CA LEU A 427 -6.59 -13.61 29.76
C LEU A 427 -7.12 -15.00 29.41
#